data_AF-A0A3A9I3C0-F1
#
_entry.id   AF-A0A3A9I3C0-F1
#
_cell.length_a   1.000
_cell.length_b   1.000
_cell.length_c   1.000
_cell.angle_alpha   90.00
_cell.angle_beta   90.00
_cell.angle_gamma   90.00
#
_symmetry.space_group_name_H-M   'P 1'
#
loop_
_entity.id
_entity.type
_entity.pdbx_description
1 polymer ?
#
loop_
_entity_poly.entity_id
_entity_poly.type
_entity_poly.pdbx_seq_one_letter_code
_entity_poly.pdbx_strand_id
1 'polypeptide(L)'
;MIGPDDVRLLGGLPEEIADERLRPHIESAERLVWQVSGYTAADLATLDEAVTARLREAAGCFAISYALPVLNTFFLANAERVPRDVAEVSDYQFHDAADIVKLARLWEQRGYEALRGLRPGGVVAATVI
;
A
#
# COMPACT_ATOMS: atom_id res chain seq x y z
N MET A 1 3.31 7.85 9.05
CA MET A 1 4.58 7.33 8.48
C MET A 1 4.63 7.57 6.98
N ILE A 2 3.54 7.29 6.26
CA ILE A 2 3.34 7.59 4.84
C ILE A 2 2.09 8.48 4.66
N GLY A 3 1.98 9.13 3.50
CA GLY A 3 0.82 9.92 3.09
C GLY A 3 0.13 9.37 1.84
N PRO A 4 -0.99 9.98 1.42
CA PRO A 4 -1.71 9.60 0.20
C PRO A 4 -0.84 9.60 -1.06
N ASP A 5 0.05 10.57 -1.22
CA ASP A 5 0.94 10.66 -2.40
C ASP A 5 1.94 9.49 -2.47
N ASP A 6 2.43 9.01 -1.32
CA ASP A 6 3.30 7.83 -1.29
C ASP A 6 2.56 6.59 -1.81
N VAL A 7 1.28 6.45 -1.43
CA VAL A 7 0.43 5.34 -1.86
C VAL A 7 0.10 5.44 -3.34
N ARG A 8 -0.21 6.65 -3.84
CA ARG A 8 -0.45 6.90 -5.26
C ARG A 8 0.78 6.56 -6.09
N LEU A 9 1.94 7.08 -5.71
CA LEU A 9 3.19 6.85 -6.43
C LEU A 9 3.56 5.35 -6.46
N LEU A 10 3.49 4.68 -5.31
CA LEU A 10 3.83 3.26 -5.21
C LEU A 10 2.85 2.37 -5.99
N GLY A 11 1.55 2.68 -5.90
CA GLY A 11 0.49 1.91 -6.51
C GLY A 11 0.08 2.42 -7.89
N GLY A 12 0.75 3.40 -8.49
CA GLY A 12 0.32 4.05 -9.73
C GLY A 12 -1.14 4.52 -9.73
N LEU A 13 -1.69 4.90 -8.57
CA LEU A 13 -3.12 5.22 -8.45
C LEU A 13 -3.41 6.62 -9.02
N PRO A 14 -4.59 6.85 -9.63
CA PRO A 14 -4.98 8.16 -10.14
C PRO A 14 -5.02 9.26 -9.06
N GLU A 15 -4.63 10.48 -9.42
CA GLU A 15 -4.64 11.64 -8.52
C GLU A 15 -6.06 12.05 -8.10
N GLU A 16 -7.07 11.72 -8.90
CA GLU A 16 -8.47 12.05 -8.66
C GLU A 16 -9.11 11.30 -7.48
N ILE A 17 -8.47 10.22 -7.01
CA ILE A 17 -8.91 9.54 -5.79
C ILE A 17 -8.64 10.49 -4.62
N ALA A 18 -9.69 11.04 -4.02
CA ALA A 18 -9.56 11.95 -2.88
C ALA A 18 -8.77 11.34 -1.71
N ASP A 19 -7.94 12.17 -1.07
CA ASP A 19 -7.10 11.78 0.08
C ASP A 19 -7.93 11.12 1.19
N GLU A 20 -9.12 11.65 1.48
CA GLU A 20 -10.03 11.15 2.51
C GLU A 20 -10.45 9.70 2.27
N ARG A 21 -10.41 9.22 1.03
CA ARG A 21 -10.69 7.82 0.70
C ARG A 21 -9.50 6.91 1.00
N LEU A 22 -8.28 7.39 0.80
CA LEU A 22 -7.06 6.62 1.07
C LEU A 22 -6.71 6.59 2.56
N ARG A 23 -7.01 7.68 3.28
CA ARG A 23 -6.61 7.85 4.69
C ARG A 23 -7.00 6.71 5.63
N PRO A 24 -8.24 6.18 5.64
CA PRO A 24 -8.60 5.07 6.51
C PRO A 24 -7.80 3.78 6.23
N HIS A 25 -7.43 3.56 4.97
CA HIS A 25 -6.63 2.41 4.55
C HIS A 25 -5.17 2.58 4.96
N ILE A 26 -4.61 3.77 4.80
CA ILE A 26 -3.27 4.14 5.29
C ILE A 26 -3.17 3.94 6.80
N GLU A 27 -4.12 4.49 7.56
CA GLU A 27 -4.12 4.38 9.02
C GLU A 27 -4.23 2.91 9.48
N SER A 28 -5.00 2.08 8.76
CA SER A 28 -5.10 0.65 9.04
C SER A 28 -3.82 -0.10 8.70
N ALA A 29 -3.18 0.23 7.58
CA ALA A 29 -1.91 -0.34 7.15
C ALA A 29 -0.78 -0.02 8.13
N GLU A 30 -0.67 1.23 8.59
CA GLU A 30 0.34 1.63 9.57
C GLU A 30 0.16 0.87 10.89
N ARG A 31 -1.07 0.70 11.37
CA ARG A 31 -1.35 -0.12 12.57
C ARG A 31 -0.86 -1.56 12.41
N LEU A 32 -1.10 -2.18 11.25
CA LEU A 32 -0.62 -3.54 10.99
C LEU A 32 0.92 -3.59 10.97
N VAL A 33 1.57 -2.62 10.31
CA VAL A 33 3.03 -2.55 10.27
C VAL A 33 3.62 -2.50 11.68
N TRP A 34 3.08 -1.67 12.57
CA TRP A 34 3.52 -1.61 13.97
C TRP A 34 3.32 -2.94 14.69
N GLN A 35 2.14 -3.54 14.53
CA GLN A 35 1.83 -4.82 15.16
C GLN A 35 2.77 -5.96 14.70
N VAL A 36 3.06 -6.04 13.40
CA VAL A 36 3.84 -7.14 12.81
C VAL A 36 5.34 -6.94 13.01
N SER A 37 5.83 -5.71 12.85
CA SER A 37 7.25 -5.39 12.97
C SER A 37 7.70 -5.30 14.42
N GLY A 38 6.81 -4.96 15.35
CA GLY A 38 7.12 -4.70 16.76
C GLY A 38 7.68 -3.30 17.03
N TYR A 39 7.84 -2.46 16.01
CA TYR A 39 8.20 -1.04 16.17
C TYR A 39 6.97 -0.18 16.46
N THR A 40 7.22 1.04 16.92
CA THR A 40 6.22 2.06 17.22
C THR A 40 6.56 3.38 16.53
N ALA A 41 5.60 4.30 16.49
CA ALA A 41 5.82 5.64 15.97
C ALA A 41 6.92 6.42 16.72
N ALA A 42 7.17 6.10 18.00
CA ALA A 42 8.23 6.73 18.79
C ALA A 42 9.64 6.30 18.33
N ASP A 43 9.77 5.09 17.79
CA ASP A 43 11.06 4.54 17.35
C ASP A 43 11.56 5.23 16.07
N LEU A 44 10.65 5.75 15.23
CA LEU A 44 10.96 6.35 13.91
C LEU A 44 12.10 7.37 13.93
N ALA A 45 12.22 8.17 15.01
CA ALA A 45 13.27 9.18 15.12
C ALA A 45 14.68 8.60 15.28
N THR A 46 14.80 7.31 15.58
CA THR A 46 16.06 6.62 15.92
C THR A 46 16.37 5.45 14.99
N LEU A 47 15.44 5.09 14.11
CA LEU A 47 15.62 3.99 13.15
C LEU A 47 16.55 4.40 12.02
N ASP A 48 17.35 3.43 11.59
CA ASP A 48 18.12 3.55 10.35
C ASP A 48 17.18 3.75 9.15
N GLU A 49 17.62 4.52 8.16
CA GLU A 49 16.83 4.85 6.97
C GLU A 49 16.46 3.59 6.20
N ALA A 50 17.32 2.57 6.17
CA ALA A 50 17.01 1.29 5.54
C ALA A 50 15.83 0.57 6.22
N VAL A 51 15.71 0.66 7.55
CA VAL A 51 14.57 0.10 8.30
C VAL A 51 13.33 0.95 8.05
N THR A 52 13.47 2.27 8.12
CA THR A 52 12.37 3.22 7.87
C THR A 52 11.78 3.05 6.46
N ALA A 53 12.63 2.89 5.44
CA ALA A 53 12.22 2.66 4.06
C ALA A 53 11.40 1.37 3.92
N ARG A 54 11.83 0.27 4.57
CA ARG A 54 11.10 -1.00 4.56
C ARG A 54 9.76 -0.93 5.28
N LEU A 55 9.68 -0.18 6.38
CA LEU A 55 8.41 0.06 7.09
C LEU A 55 7.43 0.89 6.23
N ARG A 56 7.94 1.92 5.55
CA ARG A 56 7.15 2.73 4.59
C ARG A 56 6.66 1.89 3.41
N GLU A 57 7.53 1.08 2.81
CA GLU A 57 7.15 0.18 1.71
C GLU A 57 6.05 -0.79 2.14
N ALA A 58 6.20 -1.41 3.31
CA ALA A 58 5.18 -2.31 3.85
C ALA A 58 3.83 -1.61 4.06
N ALA A 59 3.83 -0.41 4.66
CA ALA A 59 2.60 0.36 4.86
C ALA A 59 1.94 0.74 3.53
N GLY A 60 2.73 1.15 2.54
CA GLY A 60 2.21 1.47 1.21
C GLY A 60 1.55 0.25 0.56
N CYS A 61 2.22 -0.90 0.61
CA CYS A 61 1.72 -2.15 0.06
C CYS A 61 0.39 -2.58 0.73
N PHE A 62 0.31 -2.53 2.06
CA PHE A 62 -0.93 -2.86 2.77
C PHE A 62 -2.04 -1.84 2.49
N ALA A 63 -1.71 -0.55 2.42
CA ALA A 63 -2.69 0.49 2.09
C ALA A 63 -3.30 0.27 0.71
N ILE A 64 -2.49 -0.08 -0.30
CA ILE A 64 -2.95 -0.44 -1.65
C ILE A 64 -3.85 -1.68 -1.58
N SER A 65 -3.40 -2.75 -0.91
CA SER A 65 -4.18 -3.97 -0.74
C SER A 65 -5.56 -3.70 -0.14
N TYR A 66 -5.66 -2.77 0.82
CA TYR A 66 -6.92 -2.44 1.49
C TYR A 66 -7.79 -1.49 0.67
N ALA A 67 -7.20 -0.62 -0.13
CA ALA A 67 -7.91 0.33 -0.98
C ALA A 67 -8.50 -0.33 -2.25
N LEU A 68 -7.77 -1.28 -2.86
CA LEU A 68 -8.15 -1.90 -4.14
C LEU A 68 -9.61 -2.41 -4.22
N PRO A 69 -10.16 -3.15 -3.22
CA PRO A 69 -11.54 -3.60 -3.25
C PRO A 69 -12.58 -2.47 -3.29
N VAL A 70 -12.27 -1.33 -2.65
CA VAL A 70 -13.15 -0.16 -2.55
C VAL A 70 -13.03 0.73 -3.79
N LEU A 71 -11.82 0.89 -4.33
CA LEU A 71 -11.59 1.69 -5.54
C LEU A 71 -12.30 1.09 -6.75
N ASN A 72 -12.38 -0.24 -6.84
CA ASN A 72 -13.12 -0.90 -7.92
C ASN A 72 -14.64 -0.70 -7.86
N THR A 73 -15.22 -0.54 -6.68
CA THR A 73 -16.68 -0.34 -6.54
C THR A 73 -17.14 1.00 -7.11
N PHE A 74 -16.25 1.99 -7.23
CA PHE A 74 -16.55 3.29 -7.83
C PHE A 74 -16.39 3.34 -9.35
N PHE A 75 -15.48 2.55 -9.92
CA PHE A 75 -15.28 2.51 -11.38
C PHE A 75 -16.39 1.71 -12.11
N LEU A 76 -17.04 0.76 -11.43
CA LEU A 76 -18.12 -0.03 -12.02
C LEU A 76 -19.53 0.54 -11.78
N ALA A 77 -19.74 1.32 -10.72
CA ALA A 77 -21.08 1.79 -10.34
C ALA A 77 -21.59 3.02 -11.15
N ASN A 78 -20.72 3.74 -11.85
CA ASN A 78 -21.09 4.94 -12.64
C ASN A 78 -21.09 4.74 -14.16
N ALA A 79 -20.93 3.52 -14.66
CA ALA A 79 -20.82 3.27 -16.10
C ALA A 79 -22.12 2.66 -16.68
N GLU A 80 -23.10 3.50 -17.02
CA GLU A 80 -24.21 3.08 -17.92
C GLU A 80 -23.71 2.72 -19.33
N ARG A 81 -22.53 3.23 -19.71
CA ARG A 81 -21.70 2.82 -20.84
C ARG A 81 -20.28 3.30 -20.55
N VAL A 82 -19.29 2.42 -20.58
CA VAL A 82 -17.87 2.79 -20.45
C VAL A 82 -17.51 3.76 -21.58
N PRO A 83 -17.18 5.04 -21.30
CA PRO A 83 -16.75 5.97 -22.34
C PRO A 83 -15.43 5.49 -22.93
N ARG A 84 -15.31 5.52 -24.26
CA ARG A 84 -14.11 5.07 -25.00
C ARG A 84 -12.82 5.74 -24.52
N ASP A 85 -12.91 6.97 -24.03
CA ASP A 85 -11.75 7.76 -23.59
C ASP A 85 -11.20 7.33 -22.21
N VAL A 86 -11.98 6.59 -21.41
CA VAL A 86 -11.49 6.01 -20.14
C VAL A 86 -10.59 4.79 -20.40
N ALA A 87 -10.67 4.19 -21.60
CA ALA A 87 -9.78 3.10 -21.99
C ALA A 87 -8.31 3.54 -22.13
N GLU A 88 -8.04 4.84 -22.25
CA GLU A 88 -6.69 5.37 -22.47
C GLU A 88 -6.02 5.91 -21.19
N VAL A 89 -6.75 6.06 -20.08
CA VAL A 89 -6.24 6.77 -18.88
C VAL A 89 -6.24 5.91 -17.60
N SER A 90 -7.00 4.81 -17.53
CA SER A 90 -7.05 4.00 -16.30
C SER A 90 -6.30 2.68 -16.45
N ASP A 91 -5.10 2.57 -15.86
CA ASP A 91 -4.32 1.33 -15.71
C ASP A 91 -5.01 0.27 -14.80
N TYR A 92 -6.24 0.52 -14.36
CA TYR A 92 -7.00 -0.29 -13.41
C TYR A 92 -8.39 -0.68 -13.93
N GLN A 93 -8.48 -1.26 -15.13
CA GLN A 93 -9.69 -2.00 -15.53
C GLN A 93 -9.55 -3.48 -15.17
N PHE A 94 -10.24 -3.91 -14.12
CA PHE A 94 -10.37 -5.33 -13.78
C PHE A 94 -11.68 -5.87 -14.34
N HIS A 95 -11.59 -6.86 -15.23
CA HIS A 95 -12.75 -7.51 -15.84
C HIS A 95 -13.42 -8.54 -14.91
N ASP A 96 -12.73 -8.98 -13.86
CA ASP A 96 -13.21 -9.94 -12.86
C ASP A 96 -12.84 -9.49 -11.44
N ALA A 97 -13.79 -9.56 -10.51
CA ALA A 97 -13.56 -9.33 -9.08
C ALA A 97 -12.49 -10.28 -8.50
N ALA A 98 -12.36 -11.49 -9.05
CA ALA A 98 -11.34 -12.45 -8.63
C ALA A 98 -9.91 -11.93 -8.86
N ASP A 99 -9.69 -11.15 -9.93
CA ASP A 99 -8.35 -10.65 -10.26
C ASP A 99 -7.91 -9.52 -9.33
N ILE A 100 -8.88 -8.74 -8.83
CA ILE A 100 -8.63 -7.72 -7.80
C ILE A 100 -8.24 -8.36 -6.49
N VAL A 101 -8.92 -9.42 -6.09
CA VAL A 101 -8.57 -10.17 -4.87
C VAL A 101 -7.17 -10.77 -5.00
N LYS A 102 -6.79 -11.28 -6.18
CA LYS A 102 -5.43 -11.76 -6.43
C LYS A 102 -4.42 -10.61 -6.33
N LEU A 103 -4.68 -9.46 -6.96
CA LEU A 103 -3.77 -8.32 -6.93
C LEU A 103 -3.61 -7.77 -5.50
N ALA A 104 -4.71 -7.61 -4.77
CA ALA A 104 -4.67 -7.20 -3.36
C ALA A 104 -3.79 -8.15 -2.54
N ARG A 105 -3.95 -9.46 -2.71
CA ARG A 105 -3.09 -10.46 -2.05
C ARG A 105 -1.62 -10.35 -2.43
N LEU A 106 -1.30 -10.03 -3.69
CA LEU A 106 0.09 -9.84 -4.11
C LEU A 106 0.73 -8.63 -3.42
N TRP A 107 -0.02 -7.52 -3.31
CA TRP A 107 0.43 -6.36 -2.54
C TRP A 107 0.58 -6.68 -1.05
N GLU A 108 -0.37 -7.39 -0.47
CA GLU A 108 -0.28 -7.84 0.93
C GLU A 108 0.97 -8.71 1.17
N GLN A 109 1.24 -9.68 0.29
CA GLN A 109 2.42 -10.54 0.36
C GLN A 109 3.72 -9.73 0.26
N ARG A 110 3.79 -8.77 -0.66
CA ARG A 110 4.94 -7.86 -0.77
C ARG A 110 5.15 -7.05 0.51
N GLY A 111 4.06 -6.60 1.15
CA GLY A 111 4.13 -5.91 2.44
C GLY A 111 4.72 -6.79 3.55
N TYR A 112 4.31 -8.05 3.65
CA TYR A 112 4.90 -8.99 4.61
C TYR A 112 6.37 -9.29 4.32
N GLU A 113 6.75 -9.44 3.05
CA GLU A 113 8.15 -9.67 2.67
C GLU A 113 9.03 -8.45 2.99
N ALA A 114 8.50 -7.23 2.78
CA ALA A 114 9.18 -5.99 3.19
C ALA A 114 9.46 -5.95 4.69
N LEU A 115 8.60 -6.52 5.54
CA LEU A 115 8.81 -6.63 6.99
C LEU A 115 9.67 -7.82 7.42
N ARG A 116 9.97 -8.75 6.52
CA ARG A 116 10.61 -10.02 6.88
C ARG A 116 11.99 -9.82 7.51
N GLY A 117 12.17 -10.38 8.70
CA GLY A 117 13.44 -10.30 9.43
C GLY A 117 13.65 -8.97 10.17
N LEU A 118 12.69 -8.02 10.11
CA LEU A 118 12.72 -6.87 10.98
C LEU A 118 12.36 -7.29 12.41
N ARG A 119 13.18 -6.89 13.38
CA ARG A 119 12.94 -7.05 14.82
C ARG A 119 13.52 -5.83 15.55
N PRO A 120 12.80 -5.24 16.53
CA PRO A 120 13.35 -4.19 17.38
C PRO A 120 14.59 -4.71 18.11
N GLY A 121 15.70 -3.98 18.04
CA GLY A 121 16.97 -4.37 18.66
C GLY A 121 17.72 -5.50 17.94
N GLY A 122 17.23 -5.98 16.79
CA GLY A 122 17.98 -6.89 15.92
C GLY A 122 19.02 -6.11 15.14
N VAL A 123 20.30 -6.27 15.49
CA VAL A 123 21.41 -5.79 14.68
C VAL A 123 21.28 -6.46 13.30
N VAL A 124 20.83 -5.70 12.29
CA VAL A 124 20.98 -6.14 10.90
C VAL A 124 22.49 -6.09 10.66
N ALA A 125 23.15 -7.24 10.76
CA ALA A 125 24.54 -7.36 10.38
C ALA A 125 24.65 -6.83 8.96
N ALA A 126 25.30 -5.68 8.81
CA ALA A 126 25.69 -5.16 7.51
C ALA A 126 26.63 -6.21 6.90
N THR A 127 26.09 -7.08 6.05
CA THR A 127 26.90 -7.88 5.15
C THR A 127 27.47 -6.91 4.12
N VAL A 128 28.63 -6.35 4.44
CA VAL A 128 29.50 -5.71 3.47
C VAL A 128 29.91 -6.80 2.48
N ILE A 129 29.55 -6.63 1.21
CA ILE A 129 30.08 -7.40 0.09
C ILE A 129 31.47 -6.85 -0.25
#